data_AF-A0A6V7Y0F3-F1
#
_entry.id   AF-A0A6V7Y0F3-F1
#
_cell.length_a   1.000
_cell.length_b   1.000
_cell.length_c   1.000
_cell.angle_alpha   90.00
_cell.angle_beta   90.00
_cell.angle_gamma   90.00
#
_symmetry.space_group_name_H-M   'P 1'
#
loop_
_entity.id
_entity.type
_entity.pdbx_description
1 polymer ?
#
loop_
_entity_poly.entity_id
_entity_poly.type
_entity_poly.pdbx_seq_one_letter_code
_entity_poly.pdbx_strand_id
1 'polypeptide(L)'
;MRTSDIMPEPLISSQPVQLTPLIQILCRFNGGCAPESLHRELRKKYNENVNYLQTLTSLTNEDVAISGIGQRNFTEPRKKALITNHLKHQQMEIYPCKLTKMGADQIFALRGYLRVTIRQYFYVRHRIDLAYPQLPLICVAGGRRHQYFYPIECIDVLEQIEQSETI
;
A
#
# COMPACT_ATOMS: atom_id res chain seq x y z
N MET A 1 -28.64 50.09 6.99
CA MET A 1 -27.74 49.00 7.47
C MET A 1 -28.56 47.74 7.70
N ARG A 2 -28.52 46.79 6.78
CA ARG A 2 -28.69 45.35 7.04
C ARG A 2 -27.81 44.63 6.02
N THR A 3 -26.71 44.09 6.52
CA THR A 3 -25.72 43.30 5.79
C THR A 3 -26.39 42.04 5.27
N SER A 4 -26.27 41.80 3.97
CA SER A 4 -26.56 40.50 3.36
C SER A 4 -25.46 39.53 3.77
N ASP A 5 -25.83 38.54 4.58
CA ASP A 5 -24.98 37.41 4.96
C ASP A 5 -24.70 36.56 3.71
N ILE A 6 -23.54 36.79 3.09
CA ILE A 6 -22.98 35.91 2.07
C ILE A 6 -22.47 34.67 2.81
N MET A 7 -23.22 33.58 2.72
CA MET A 7 -22.73 32.25 3.11
C MET A 7 -21.58 31.86 2.17
N PRO A 8 -20.40 31.48 2.67
CA PRO A 8 -19.40 30.87 1.81
C PRO A 8 -19.90 29.48 1.39
N GLU A 9 -20.07 29.26 0.09
CA GLU A 9 -20.24 27.91 -0.46
C GLU A 9 -19.05 27.03 -0.04
N PRO A 10 -19.27 25.76 0.31
CA PRO A 10 -18.17 24.85 0.57
C PRO A 10 -17.48 24.53 -0.76
N LEU A 11 -16.25 25.05 -0.94
CA LEU A 11 -15.30 24.61 -1.95
C LEU A 11 -14.92 23.14 -1.69
N ILE A 12 -15.77 22.21 -2.07
CA ILE A 12 -15.39 20.80 -2.20
C ILE A 12 -15.05 20.58 -3.67
N SER A 13 -13.89 21.06 -4.07
CA SER A 13 -13.21 20.54 -5.25
C SER A 13 -12.60 19.18 -4.85
N SER A 14 -13.43 18.13 -4.75
CA SER A 14 -12.90 16.78 -4.60
C SER A 14 -12.24 16.38 -5.92
N GLN A 15 -10.93 16.55 -6.01
CA GLN A 15 -10.17 16.06 -7.15
C GLN A 15 -10.46 14.57 -7.36
N PRO A 16 -10.67 14.11 -8.61
CA PRO A 16 -10.95 12.71 -8.87
C PRO A 16 -9.76 11.85 -8.44
N VAL A 17 -10.05 10.74 -7.77
CA VAL A 17 -9.05 9.81 -7.25
C VAL A 17 -9.08 8.52 -8.07
N GLN A 18 -7.91 8.06 -8.49
CA GLN A 18 -7.72 6.77 -9.15
C GLN A 18 -7.13 5.76 -8.17
N LEU A 19 -7.78 4.59 -8.07
CA LEU A 19 -7.26 3.43 -7.34
C LEU A 19 -6.82 2.37 -8.34
N THR A 20 -5.56 1.94 -8.24
CA THR A 20 -4.99 0.90 -9.10
C THR A 20 -4.39 -0.21 -8.25
N PRO A 21 -4.75 -1.49 -8.47
CA PRO A 21 -4.14 -2.60 -7.75
C PRO A 21 -2.63 -2.63 -7.94
N LEU A 22 -1.87 -2.76 -6.84
CA LEU A 22 -0.42 -2.66 -6.88
C LEU A 22 0.23 -3.73 -7.77
N ILE A 23 -0.36 -4.94 -7.83
CA ILE A 23 0.11 -6.01 -8.72
C ILE A 23 0.19 -5.52 -10.17
N GLN A 24 -0.83 -4.79 -10.66
CA GLN A 24 -0.86 -4.31 -12.04
C GLN A 24 0.26 -3.29 -12.31
N ILE A 25 0.52 -2.41 -11.35
CA ILE A 25 1.57 -1.40 -11.43
C ILE A 25 2.96 -2.06 -11.45
N LEU A 26 3.19 -3.02 -10.56
CA LEU A 26 4.45 -3.76 -10.51
C LEU A 26 4.67 -4.62 -11.77
N CYS A 27 3.62 -5.23 -12.30
CA CYS A 27 3.68 -5.95 -13.56
C CYS A 27 4.12 -5.03 -14.72
N ARG A 28 3.53 -3.84 -14.83
CA ARG A 28 3.92 -2.82 -15.84
C ARG A 28 5.35 -2.35 -15.65
N PHE A 29 5.74 -1.99 -14.42
CA PHE A 29 7.10 -1.54 -14.09
C PHE A 29 8.16 -2.58 -14.47
N ASN A 30 7.86 -3.87 -14.28
CA ASN A 30 8.77 -4.97 -14.64
C ASN A 30 8.63 -5.44 -16.10
N GLY A 31 8.21 -4.56 -17.02
CA GLY A 31 8.18 -4.84 -18.47
C GLY A 31 6.89 -5.50 -18.96
N GLY A 32 5.78 -5.37 -18.23
CA GLY A 32 4.47 -5.91 -18.63
C GLY A 32 4.30 -7.41 -18.39
N CYS A 33 4.91 -7.94 -17.33
CA CYS A 33 4.81 -9.36 -16.99
C CYS A 33 3.42 -9.75 -16.45
N ALA A 34 3.08 -11.05 -16.52
CA ALA A 34 1.86 -11.57 -15.91
C ALA A 34 2.02 -11.73 -14.38
N PRO A 35 0.95 -11.61 -13.56
CA PRO A 35 1.03 -11.73 -12.10
C PRO A 35 1.72 -13.02 -11.61
N GLU A 36 1.54 -14.13 -12.31
CA GLU A 36 2.15 -15.43 -12.01
C GLU A 36 3.68 -15.39 -12.13
N SER A 37 4.19 -14.58 -13.06
CA SER A 37 5.62 -14.39 -13.31
C SER A 37 6.25 -13.27 -12.47
N LEU A 38 5.43 -12.42 -11.85
CA LEU A 38 5.88 -11.24 -11.11
C LEU A 38 6.87 -11.59 -9.98
N HIS A 39 6.72 -12.76 -9.33
CA HIS A 39 7.66 -13.21 -8.29
C HIS A 39 9.11 -13.20 -8.77
N ARG A 40 9.35 -13.71 -9.98
CA ARG A 40 10.69 -13.81 -10.57
C ARG A 40 11.28 -12.43 -10.81
N GLU A 41 10.49 -11.51 -11.37
CA GLU A 41 10.94 -10.17 -11.68
C GLU A 41 11.22 -9.33 -10.43
N LEU A 42 10.35 -9.42 -9.42
CA LEU A 42 10.56 -8.77 -8.12
C LEU A 42 11.87 -9.22 -7.45
N ARG A 43 12.26 -10.49 -7.62
CA ARG A 43 13.52 -11.02 -7.09
C ARG A 43 14.73 -10.57 -7.92
N LYS A 44 14.61 -10.60 -9.25
CA LYS A 44 15.69 -10.23 -10.17
C LYS A 44 16.11 -8.77 -9.96
N LYS A 45 15.13 -7.89 -9.77
CA LYS A 45 15.31 -6.44 -9.63
C LYS A 45 14.89 -5.96 -8.24
N TYR A 46 15.36 -6.64 -7.20
CA TYR A 46 14.89 -6.41 -5.82
C TYR A 46 15.01 -4.95 -5.38
N ASN A 47 16.20 -4.35 -5.50
CA ASN A 47 16.44 -2.98 -5.05
C ASN A 47 15.65 -1.96 -5.87
N GLU A 48 15.58 -2.14 -7.19
CA GLU A 48 14.78 -1.28 -8.09
C GLU A 48 13.30 -1.30 -7.71
N ASN A 49 12.75 -2.49 -7.41
CA ASN A 49 11.34 -2.61 -7.01
C ASN A 49 11.06 -1.99 -5.64
N VAL A 50 11.95 -2.16 -4.66
CA VAL A 50 11.79 -1.51 -3.35
C VAL A 50 11.86 0.01 -3.49
N ASN A 51 12.84 0.53 -4.22
CA ASN A 51 12.96 1.96 -4.46
C ASN A 51 11.75 2.51 -5.21
N TYR A 52 11.28 1.80 -6.23
CA TYR A 52 10.09 2.19 -6.98
C TYR A 52 8.85 2.23 -6.08
N LEU A 53 8.62 1.21 -5.26
CA LEU A 53 7.52 1.18 -4.28
C LEU A 53 7.56 2.40 -3.33
N GLN A 54 8.73 2.83 -2.90
CA GLN A 54 8.90 4.02 -2.06
C GLN A 54 8.53 5.32 -2.80
N THR A 55 8.63 5.37 -4.12
CA THR A 55 8.12 6.51 -4.92
C THR A 55 6.60 6.53 -5.06
N LEU A 56 5.91 5.43 -4.69
CA LEU A 56 4.45 5.31 -4.80
C LEU A 56 3.71 5.76 -3.54
N THR A 57 4.40 6.29 -2.55
CA THR A 57 3.82 6.70 -1.27
C THR A 57 4.20 8.15 -0.96
N SER A 58 3.38 8.82 -0.16
CA SER A 58 3.68 10.17 0.31
C SER A 58 4.59 10.19 1.54
N LEU A 59 4.79 9.03 2.16
CA LEU A 59 5.68 8.85 3.32
C LEU A 59 7.14 8.86 2.86
N THR A 60 8.00 9.50 3.64
CA THR A 60 9.45 9.52 3.39
C THR A 60 10.24 8.71 4.43
N ASN A 61 11.55 8.53 4.21
CA ASN A 61 12.42 7.91 5.21
C ASN A 61 12.45 8.72 6.51
N GLU A 62 12.39 10.04 6.42
CA GLU A 62 12.37 10.95 7.57
C GLU A 62 11.09 10.76 8.39
N ASP A 63 9.92 10.66 7.73
CA ASP A 63 8.65 10.39 8.40
C ASP A 63 8.70 9.09 9.22
N VAL A 64 9.30 8.05 8.63
CA VAL A 64 9.45 6.72 9.25
C VAL A 64 10.47 6.77 10.39
N ALA A 65 11.55 7.53 10.23
CA ALA A 65 12.57 7.71 11.27
C ALA A 65 12.02 8.43 12.50
N ILE A 66 11.18 9.45 12.29
CA ILE A 66 10.54 10.22 13.38
C ILE A 66 9.49 9.38 14.10
N SER A 67 8.61 8.71 13.35
CA SER A 67 7.52 7.91 13.93
C SER A 67 7.97 6.55 14.46
N GLY A 68 9.09 6.02 13.96
CA GLY A 68 9.56 4.67 14.20
C GLY A 68 8.69 3.57 13.55
N ILE A 69 7.67 3.93 12.78
CA ILE A 69 6.68 3.01 12.21
C ILE A 69 6.39 3.44 10.76
N GLY A 70 6.48 2.51 9.82
CA GLY A 70 6.28 2.76 8.39
C GLY A 70 4.82 2.74 7.93
N GLN A 71 3.86 3.00 8.80
CA GLN A 71 2.44 3.02 8.44
C GLN A 71 1.67 3.98 9.33
N ARG A 72 0.58 4.53 8.79
CA ARG A 72 -0.36 5.39 9.53
C ARG A 72 -1.78 5.22 9.00
N ASN A 73 -2.75 5.68 9.77
CA ASN A 73 -4.13 5.77 9.29
C ASN A 73 -4.19 6.69 8.08
N PHE A 74 -4.87 6.24 7.03
CA PHE A 74 -5.14 7.05 5.87
C PHE A 74 -6.37 7.92 6.16
N THR A 75 -6.16 9.24 6.29
CA THR A 75 -7.21 10.20 6.64
C THR A 75 -7.63 11.07 5.47
N GLU A 76 -6.72 11.39 4.55
CA GLU A 76 -6.98 12.26 3.41
C GLU A 76 -6.23 11.80 2.16
N PRO A 77 -6.84 11.92 0.97
CA PRO A 77 -6.16 11.67 -0.29
C PRO A 77 -5.05 12.71 -0.49
N ARG A 78 -3.81 12.22 -0.46
CA ARG A 78 -2.64 12.94 -0.93
C ARG A 78 -2.44 12.67 -2.41
N LYS A 79 -1.52 13.40 -3.05
CA LYS A 79 -1.20 13.25 -4.48
C LYS A 79 -0.97 11.79 -4.87
N LYS A 80 -0.30 11.02 -4.01
CA LYS A 80 -0.07 9.60 -4.17
C LYS A 80 0.05 8.87 -2.84
N ALA A 81 -0.53 7.68 -2.72
CA ALA A 81 -0.41 6.85 -1.52
C ALA A 81 -0.47 5.35 -1.83
N LEU A 82 0.29 4.54 -1.08
CA LEU A 82 0.11 3.09 -1.03
C LEU A 82 -0.81 2.76 0.13
N ILE A 83 -2.00 2.23 -0.17
CA ILE A 83 -3.04 1.98 0.83
C ILE A 83 -3.48 0.53 0.87
N THR A 84 -3.89 0.07 2.05
CA THR A 84 -4.52 -1.24 2.21
C THR A 84 -5.95 -1.22 1.66
N ASN A 85 -6.32 -2.22 0.86
CA ASN A 85 -7.67 -2.35 0.29
C ASN A 85 -8.60 -3.26 1.10
N HIS A 86 -8.05 -4.07 2.00
CA HIS A 86 -8.80 -5.04 2.81
C HIS A 86 -9.32 -4.48 4.16
N LEU A 87 -8.79 -3.35 4.62
CA LEU A 87 -9.17 -2.73 5.90
C LEU A 87 -10.24 -1.65 5.70
N LYS A 88 -11.47 -2.06 5.40
CA LYS A 88 -12.57 -1.16 5.00
C LYS A 88 -12.92 -0.06 6.02
N HIS A 89 -12.72 -0.31 7.31
CA HIS A 89 -13.04 0.65 8.37
C HIS A 89 -11.86 1.53 8.78
N GLN A 90 -10.64 1.14 8.40
CA GLN A 90 -9.42 1.82 8.80
C GLN A 90 -8.32 1.51 7.79
N GLN A 91 -8.37 2.20 6.65
CA GLN A 91 -7.32 2.06 5.65
C GLN A 91 -6.00 2.57 6.20
N MET A 92 -4.93 1.86 5.90
CA MET A 92 -3.58 2.22 6.30
C MET A 92 -2.82 2.69 5.08
N GLU A 93 -2.18 3.85 5.19
CA GLU A 93 -1.10 4.23 4.27
C GLU A 93 0.19 3.57 4.75
N ILE A 94 0.93 2.97 3.81
CA ILE A 94 2.15 2.23 4.12
C ILE A 94 3.39 2.80 3.42
N TYR A 95 4.52 2.62 4.08
CA TYR A 95 5.86 2.89 3.57
C TYR A 95 6.64 1.57 3.48
N PRO A 96 6.80 1.02 2.26
CA PRO A 96 7.58 -0.19 2.03
C PRO A 96 9.06 0.02 2.38
N CYS A 97 9.60 -0.80 3.29
CA CYS A 97 11.04 -0.79 3.58
C CYS A 97 11.77 -1.96 2.91
N LYS A 98 11.08 -3.09 2.69
CA LYS A 98 11.65 -4.32 2.09
C LYS A 98 10.55 -5.12 1.38
N LEU A 99 10.98 -6.04 0.53
CA LEU A 99 10.16 -7.16 0.05
C LEU A 99 10.66 -8.45 0.71
N THR A 100 9.76 -9.37 1.03
CA THR A 100 10.19 -10.67 1.57
C THR A 100 10.74 -11.56 0.47
N LYS A 101 11.63 -12.50 0.83
CA LYS A 101 12.09 -13.51 -0.14
C LYS A 101 11.03 -14.55 -0.43
N MET A 102 10.20 -14.88 0.57
CA MET A 102 9.18 -15.92 0.53
C MET A 102 7.78 -15.32 0.50
N GLY A 103 6.79 -16.10 0.06
CA GLY A 103 5.39 -15.69 0.04
C GLY A 103 4.64 -15.95 1.35
N ALA A 104 3.33 -15.68 1.30
CA ALA A 104 2.39 -15.77 2.41
C ALA A 104 2.27 -17.18 3.02
N ASP A 105 2.55 -18.22 2.25
CA ASP A 105 2.52 -19.62 2.72
C ASP A 105 3.68 -19.99 3.67
N GLN A 106 4.77 -19.23 3.63
CA GLN A 106 6.02 -19.59 4.32
C GLN A 106 6.39 -18.61 5.43
N ILE A 107 5.72 -17.47 5.51
CA ILE A 107 5.96 -16.45 6.52
C ILE A 107 4.90 -16.55 7.60
N PHE A 108 5.33 -16.59 8.86
CA PHE A 108 4.41 -16.64 9.97
C PHE A 108 3.85 -15.26 10.33
N ALA A 109 2.54 -15.22 10.52
CA ALA A 109 1.83 -14.10 11.13
C ALA A 109 2.07 -14.06 12.65
N LEU A 110 1.56 -13.00 13.30
CA LEU A 110 1.47 -12.94 14.77
C LEU A 110 2.78 -13.25 15.51
N ARG A 111 3.93 -12.82 14.94
CA ARG A 111 5.28 -13.08 15.47
C ARG A 111 5.62 -14.58 15.61
N GLY A 112 5.03 -15.44 14.78
CA GLY A 112 5.25 -16.89 14.84
C GLY A 112 4.30 -17.64 15.76
N TYR A 113 3.36 -16.94 16.41
CA TYR A 113 2.41 -17.57 17.32
C TYR A 113 1.60 -18.66 16.60
N LEU A 114 1.57 -19.86 17.19
CA LEU A 114 0.91 -21.05 16.67
C LEU A 114 1.32 -21.46 15.25
N ARG A 115 2.45 -20.94 14.73
CA ARG A 115 2.90 -21.17 13.35
C ARG A 115 1.85 -20.83 12.29
N VAL A 116 0.93 -19.91 12.61
CA VAL A 116 -0.07 -19.44 11.64
C VAL A 116 0.64 -18.67 10.54
N THR A 117 0.45 -19.06 9.28
CA THR A 117 1.05 -18.37 8.14
C THR A 117 0.30 -17.09 7.81
N ILE A 118 0.93 -16.16 7.09
CA ILE A 118 0.27 -14.93 6.63
C ILE A 118 -0.96 -15.29 5.78
N ARG A 119 -0.88 -16.30 4.91
CA ARG A 119 -2.05 -16.77 4.14
C ARG A 119 -3.20 -17.21 5.04
N GLN A 120 -2.92 -18.07 6.01
CA GLN A 120 -3.94 -18.56 6.96
C GLN A 120 -4.55 -17.40 7.76
N TYR A 121 -3.72 -16.46 8.21
CA TYR A 121 -4.17 -15.28 8.92
C TYR A 121 -5.13 -14.44 8.06
N PHE A 122 -4.79 -14.16 6.80
CA PHE A 122 -5.66 -13.40 5.89
C PHE A 122 -6.97 -14.13 5.58
N TYR A 123 -6.92 -15.45 5.40
CA TYR A 123 -8.12 -16.27 5.20
C TYR A 123 -9.07 -16.21 6.40
N VAL A 124 -8.55 -16.41 7.61
CA VAL A 124 -9.37 -16.47 8.84
C VAL A 124 -9.84 -15.09 9.28
N ARG A 125 -8.91 -14.12 9.38
CA ARG A 125 -9.18 -12.80 9.96
C ARG A 125 -9.87 -11.87 8.98
N HIS A 126 -9.45 -11.88 7.72
CA HIS A 126 -9.89 -10.93 6.71
C HIS A 126 -10.85 -11.55 5.68
N ARG A 127 -11.07 -12.87 5.73
CA ARG A 127 -11.92 -13.61 4.77
C ARG A 127 -11.43 -13.45 3.32
N ILE A 128 -10.11 -13.39 3.15
CA ILE A 128 -9.44 -13.27 1.86
C ILE A 128 -8.71 -14.56 1.57
N ASP A 129 -9.12 -15.25 0.50
CA ASP A 129 -8.30 -16.28 -0.12
C ASP A 129 -7.36 -15.62 -1.12
N LEU A 130 -6.07 -15.62 -0.79
CA LEU A 130 -5.01 -14.99 -1.57
C LEU A 130 -4.88 -15.72 -2.92
N ALA A 131 -4.97 -15.00 -4.03
CA ALA A 131 -4.85 -15.57 -5.37
C ALA A 131 -3.38 -15.85 -5.72
N TYR A 132 -2.46 -15.04 -5.17
CA TYR A 132 -1.03 -15.13 -5.42
C TYR A 132 -0.22 -15.27 -4.12
N PRO A 133 -0.49 -16.28 -3.27
CA PRO A 133 0.17 -16.43 -1.98
C PRO A 133 1.68 -16.68 -2.09
N GLN A 134 2.18 -17.10 -3.26
CA GLN A 134 3.60 -17.27 -3.56
C GLN A 134 4.35 -15.94 -3.72
N LEU A 135 3.67 -14.84 -4.01
CA LEU A 135 4.33 -13.55 -4.22
C LEU A 135 5.02 -13.05 -2.94
N PRO A 136 6.15 -12.34 -3.08
CA PRO A 136 6.73 -11.57 -1.99
C PRO A 136 5.71 -10.69 -1.28
N LEU A 137 5.86 -10.54 0.03
CA LEU A 137 5.09 -9.62 0.84
C LEU A 137 5.83 -8.28 0.94
N ILE A 138 5.07 -7.20 1.02
CA ILE A 138 5.58 -5.89 1.40
C ILE A 138 5.86 -5.90 2.89
N CYS A 139 7.10 -5.59 3.25
CA CYS A 139 7.51 -5.41 4.64
C CYS A 139 7.50 -3.94 4.99
N VAL A 140 6.86 -3.63 6.12
CA VAL A 140 6.73 -2.30 6.68
C VAL A 140 7.30 -2.29 8.09
N ALA A 141 8.05 -1.24 8.45
CA ALA A 141 8.62 -1.11 9.77
C ALA A 141 7.51 -0.98 10.83
N GLY A 142 7.53 -1.82 11.87
CA GLY A 142 6.55 -1.79 12.96
C GLY A 142 7.08 -1.32 14.30
N GLY A 143 8.25 -0.67 14.30
CA GLY A 143 8.97 -0.27 15.50
C GLY A 143 9.84 -1.39 16.09
N ARG A 144 11.02 -1.02 16.60
CA ARG A 144 12.01 -1.95 17.17
C ARG A 144 12.32 -3.12 16.21
N ARG A 145 12.02 -4.36 16.62
CA ARG A 145 12.21 -5.58 15.82
C ARG A 145 10.92 -6.07 15.17
N HIS A 146 9.84 -5.30 15.23
CA HIS A 146 8.55 -5.68 14.67
C HIS A 146 8.44 -5.24 13.20
N GLN A 147 7.80 -6.08 12.40
CA GLN A 147 7.55 -5.86 10.99
C GLN A 147 6.10 -6.23 10.70
N TYR A 148 5.45 -5.40 9.89
CA TYR A 148 4.17 -5.74 9.28
C TYR A 148 4.42 -6.32 7.89
N PHE A 149 3.63 -7.32 7.53
CA PHE A 149 3.71 -7.99 6.23
C PHE A 149 2.37 -7.88 5.52
N TYR A 150 2.38 -7.33 4.32
CA TYR A 150 1.20 -7.15 3.48
C TYR A 150 1.35 -7.93 2.18
N PRO A 151 0.39 -8.82 1.84
CA PRO A 151 0.30 -9.37 0.49
C PRO A 151 0.11 -8.24 -0.53
N ILE A 152 0.80 -8.32 -1.67
CA ILE A 152 0.77 -7.25 -2.70
C ILE A 152 -0.67 -7.05 -3.23
N GLU A 153 -1.43 -8.13 -3.34
CA GLU A 153 -2.85 -8.15 -3.75
C GLU A 153 -3.77 -7.37 -2.80
N CYS A 154 -3.32 -7.15 -1.57
CA CYS A 154 -4.07 -6.44 -0.55
C CYS A 154 -3.76 -4.93 -0.48
N ILE A 155 -3.05 -4.41 -1.49
CA ILE A 155 -2.56 -3.03 -1.58
C ILE A 155 -2.97 -2.41 -2.92
N ASP A 156 -3.48 -1.19 -2.84
CA ASP A 156 -3.76 -0.34 -3.99
C ASP A 156 -2.86 0.90 -3.96
N VAL A 157 -2.57 1.43 -5.15
CA VAL A 157 -1.99 2.76 -5.32
C VAL A 157 -3.13 3.73 -5.56
N LEU A 158 -3.20 4.75 -4.71
CA LEU A 158 -4.08 5.89 -4.84
C LEU A 158 -3.33 7.03 -5.51
N GLU A 159 -3.89 7.61 -6.57
CA GLU A 159 -3.35 8.79 -7.27
C GLU A 159 -4.46 9.85 -7.42
N GLN A 160 -4.15 11.11 -7.11
CA GLN A 160 -5.03 12.23 -7.43
C GLN A 160 -4.84 12.64 -8.88
N ILE A 161 -5.93 12.69 -9.63
CA ILE A 161 -5.94 13.19 -10.99
C ILE A 161 -6.03 14.72 -10.90
N GLU A 162 -4.93 15.40 -11.18
CA GLU A 162 -4.95 16.85 -11.41
C GLU A 162 -5.84 17.09 -12.63
N GLN A 163 -6.96 17.80 -12.45
CA GLN A 163 -7.75 18.31 -13.56
C GLN A 163 -6.82 19.22 -14.35
N SER A 164 -6.29 18.71 -15.46
CA SER A 164 -5.56 19.52 -16.41
C SER A 164 -6.53 20.59 -16.89
N GLU A 165 -6.21 21.86 -16.63
CA GLU A 165 -6.98 23.01 -17.09
C GLU A 165 -7.29 22.82 -18.57
N THR A 166 -8.55 22.54 -18.90
CA THR A 166 -9.04 22.61 -20.27
C THR A 166 -8.91 24.07 -20.70
N ILE A 167 -7.96 24.30 -21.61
CA ILE A 167 -7.74 25.54 -22.36
C ILE A 167 -9.04 25.94 -23.08
#